data_AF-A0A844MNW4-F1
#
_entry.id   AF-A0A844MNW4-F1
#
_cell.length_a   1.000
_cell.length_b   1.000
_cell.length_c   1.000
_cell.angle_alpha   90.00
_cell.angle_beta   90.00
_cell.angle_gamma   90.00
#
_symmetry.space_group_name_H-M   'P 1'
#
loop_
_entity.id
_entity.type
_entity.pdbx_description
1 polymer ?
#
loop_
_entity_poly.entity_id
_entity_poly.type
_entity_poly.pdbx_seq_one_letter_code
_entity_poly.pdbx_strand_id
1 'polypeptide(L)'
;MTVEELRKNDMMAHLLDSLDAGKDIGHYGRLVFAMVARHFLSESELIDYLQKDKDFSKQEARSMYLQVQGKDYNPPRRERILQWQSQQDFPICPNADDPDACNVYKDLQFPEEIYEQISHYHEQKADS
;
A
#
# COMPACT_ATOMS: atom_id res chain seq x y z
N MET A 1 -5.07 -12.80 7.21
CA MET A 1 -6.06 -11.97 6.48
C MET A 1 -6.04 -12.43 5.01
N THR A 2 -6.95 -11.96 4.15
CA THR A 2 -7.11 -12.50 2.79
C THR A 2 -7.13 -11.39 1.72
N VAL A 3 -7.06 -11.77 0.45
CA VAL A 3 -7.17 -10.84 -0.69
C VAL A 3 -8.53 -10.14 -0.70
N GLU A 4 -9.60 -10.84 -0.32
CA GLU A 4 -10.96 -10.29 -0.27
C GLU A 4 -11.09 -9.11 0.70
N GLU A 5 -10.35 -9.15 1.81
CA GLU A 5 -10.30 -8.02 2.77
C GLU A 5 -9.63 -6.80 2.14
N LEU A 6 -8.51 -6.98 1.42
CA LEU A 6 -7.86 -5.89 0.69
C LEU A 6 -8.79 -5.25 -0.34
N ARG A 7 -9.58 -6.06 -1.04
CA ARG A 7 -10.50 -5.58 -2.09
C ARG A 7 -11.64 -4.69 -1.55
N LYS A 8 -11.87 -4.62 -0.23
CA LYS A 8 -12.84 -3.69 0.36
C LYS A 8 -12.46 -2.22 0.15
N ASN A 9 -11.19 -1.93 -0.07
CA ASN A 9 -10.72 -0.61 -0.43
C ASN A 9 -10.53 -0.50 -1.95
N ASP A 10 -11.21 0.48 -2.56
CA ASP A 10 -11.23 0.65 -4.03
C ASP A 10 -9.83 0.83 -4.64
N MET A 11 -8.92 1.51 -3.93
CA MET A 11 -7.54 1.70 -4.37
C MET A 11 -6.78 0.36 -4.37
N MET A 12 -6.93 -0.44 -3.32
CA MET A 12 -6.30 -1.76 -3.26
C MET A 12 -6.90 -2.74 -4.27
N ALA A 13 -8.22 -2.71 -4.49
CA ALA A 13 -8.85 -3.47 -5.57
C ALA A 13 -8.29 -3.08 -6.95
N HIS A 14 -8.15 -1.77 -7.20
CA HIS A 14 -7.55 -1.25 -8.43
C HIS A 14 -6.09 -1.73 -8.64
N LEU A 15 -5.27 -1.74 -7.59
CA LEU A 15 -3.90 -2.22 -7.65
C LEU A 15 -3.85 -3.74 -7.90
N LEU A 16 -4.68 -4.52 -7.22
CA LEU A 16 -4.80 -5.98 -7.44
C LEU A 16 -5.20 -6.28 -8.88
N ASP A 17 -6.24 -5.61 -9.40
CA ASP A 17 -6.72 -5.82 -10.77
C ASP A 17 -5.67 -5.40 -11.82
N SER A 18 -4.89 -4.35 -11.51
CA SER A 18 -3.82 -3.90 -12.40
C SER A 18 -2.65 -4.87 -12.43
N LEU A 19 -2.27 -5.43 -11.27
CA LEU A 19 -1.26 -6.48 -11.18
C LEU A 19 -1.74 -7.77 -11.87
N ASP A 20 -2.99 -8.20 -11.66
CA ASP A 20 -3.56 -9.37 -12.34
C ASP A 20 -3.62 -9.19 -13.86
N ALA A 21 -3.80 -7.96 -14.35
CA ALA A 21 -3.72 -7.61 -15.76
C ALA A 21 -2.29 -7.47 -16.31
N GLY A 22 -1.26 -7.67 -15.48
CA GLY A 22 0.15 -7.55 -15.87
C GLY A 22 0.59 -6.11 -16.16
N LYS A 23 -0.08 -5.11 -15.58
CA LYS A 23 0.28 -3.69 -15.76
C LYS A 23 1.45 -3.32 -14.87
N ASP A 24 2.26 -2.37 -15.35
CA ASP A 24 3.23 -1.67 -14.51
C ASP A 24 2.49 -0.64 -13.66
N ILE A 25 2.50 -0.84 -12.33
CA ILE A 25 1.85 0.07 -11.38
C ILE A 25 2.83 1.15 -10.85
N GLY A 26 4.06 1.15 -11.38
CA GLY A 26 5.14 2.06 -11.00
C GLY A 26 5.72 1.75 -9.62
N HIS A 27 6.87 2.38 -9.33
CA HIS A 27 7.57 2.17 -8.07
C HIS A 27 6.70 2.49 -6.85
N TYR A 28 5.96 3.61 -6.88
CA TYR A 28 5.15 4.01 -5.74
C TYR A 28 3.88 3.18 -5.62
N GLY A 29 3.31 2.69 -6.73
CA GLY A 29 2.22 1.71 -6.67
C GLY A 29 2.65 0.42 -5.95
N ARG A 30 3.81 -0.13 -6.32
CA ARG A 30 4.39 -1.32 -5.65
C ARG A 30 4.68 -1.06 -4.18
N LEU A 31 5.22 0.11 -3.84
CA LEU A 31 5.51 0.49 -2.46
C LEU A 31 4.22 0.59 -1.62
N VAL A 32 3.20 1.31 -2.11
CA VAL A 32 1.91 1.44 -1.43
C VAL A 32 1.27 0.06 -1.26
N PHE A 33 1.26 -0.76 -2.32
CA PHE A 33 0.76 -2.12 -2.26
C PHE A 33 1.47 -2.92 -1.18
N ALA A 34 2.81 -2.91 -1.14
CA ALA A 34 3.59 -3.64 -0.15
C ALA A 34 3.34 -3.16 1.29
N MET A 35 3.23 -1.85 1.51
CA MET A 35 2.95 -1.26 2.84
C MET A 35 1.59 -1.67 3.38
N VAL A 36 0.56 -1.75 2.53
CA VAL A 36 -0.79 -2.14 2.96
C VAL A 36 -0.92 -3.67 3.00
N ALA A 37 -0.62 -4.35 1.88
CA ALA A 37 -0.90 -5.77 1.69
C ALA A 37 -0.14 -6.68 2.66
N ARG A 38 1.00 -6.27 3.21
CA ARG A 38 1.76 -7.07 4.19
C ARG A 38 0.99 -7.37 5.48
N HIS A 39 0.00 -6.55 5.81
CA HIS A 39 -0.87 -6.80 6.95
C HIS A 39 -1.96 -7.82 6.60
N PHE A 40 -2.23 -8.01 5.31
CA PHE A 40 -3.32 -8.84 4.84
C PHE A 40 -2.88 -10.19 4.30
N LEU A 41 -1.72 -10.25 3.64
CA LEU A 41 -1.22 -11.41 2.92
C LEU A 41 0.06 -11.95 3.55
N SER A 42 0.38 -13.21 3.28
CA SER A 42 1.70 -13.76 3.59
C SER A 42 2.81 -13.12 2.73
N GLU A 43 4.06 -13.21 3.17
CA GLU A 43 5.23 -12.78 2.37
C GLU A 43 5.20 -13.37 0.97
N SER A 44 4.94 -14.68 0.84
CA SER A 44 4.91 -15.36 -0.45
C SER A 44 3.81 -14.83 -1.37
N GLU A 45 2.59 -14.67 -0.86
CA GLU A 45 1.46 -14.17 -1.67
C GLU A 45 1.70 -12.73 -2.13
N LEU A 46 2.22 -11.87 -1.25
CA LEU A 46 2.53 -10.49 -1.58
C LEU A 46 3.62 -10.41 -2.67
N ILE A 47 4.68 -11.20 -2.53
CA ILE A 47 5.75 -11.30 -3.55
C ILE A 47 5.15 -11.80 -4.87
N ASP A 48 4.31 -12.83 -4.85
CA ASP A 48 3.68 -13.38 -6.05
C ASP A 48 2.79 -12.34 -6.76
N TYR A 49 2.10 -11.47 -6.02
CA TYR A 49 1.37 -10.33 -6.62
C TYR A 49 2.30 -9.28 -7.22
N LEU A 50 3.34 -8.87 -6.49
CA LEU A 50 4.29 -7.88 -6.97
C LEU A 50 5.01 -8.33 -8.25
N GLN A 51 5.29 -9.63 -8.39
CA GLN A 51 5.90 -10.22 -9.58
C GLN A 51 5.02 -10.18 -10.83
N LYS A 52 3.73 -9.87 -10.71
CA LYS A 52 2.85 -9.69 -11.87
C LYS A 52 3.08 -8.34 -12.56
N ASP A 53 3.72 -7.39 -11.88
CA ASP A 53 4.17 -6.15 -12.50
C ASP A 53 5.24 -6.47 -13.56
N LYS A 54 5.05 -5.93 -14.77
CA LYS A 54 5.70 -6.35 -16.01
C LYS A 54 7.23 -6.41 -15.94
N ASP A 55 7.85 -5.55 -15.14
CA ASP A 55 9.31 -5.42 -15.03
C ASP A 55 9.76 -5.44 -13.56
N PHE A 56 9.23 -6.38 -12.78
CA PHE A 56 9.58 -6.52 -11.37
C PHE A 56 9.94 -7.95 -10.97
N SER A 57 11.23 -8.19 -10.74
CA SER A 57 11.74 -9.53 -10.44
C SER A 57 11.36 -9.99 -9.02
N LYS A 58 11.38 -11.32 -8.81
CA LYS A 58 11.19 -11.92 -7.47
C LYS A 58 12.14 -11.35 -6.42
N GLN A 59 13.39 -11.11 -6.81
CA GLN A 59 14.41 -10.61 -5.90
C GLN A 59 14.13 -9.18 -5.49
N GLU A 60 13.69 -8.33 -6.42
CA GLU A 60 13.28 -6.96 -6.14
C GLU A 60 12.02 -6.92 -5.27
N ALA A 61 11.02 -7.75 -5.56
CA ALA A 61 9.80 -7.87 -4.76
C ALA A 61 10.11 -8.29 -3.31
N ARG A 62 10.99 -9.29 -3.13
CA ARG A 62 11.43 -9.71 -1.81
C ARG A 62 12.22 -8.61 -1.09
N SER A 63 13.10 -7.92 -1.80
CA SER A 63 13.87 -6.79 -1.24
C SER A 63 12.94 -5.68 -0.75
N MET A 64 11.93 -5.33 -1.54
CA MET A 64 10.92 -4.34 -1.17
C MET A 64 10.12 -4.78 0.06
N TYR A 65 9.64 -6.03 0.09
CA TYR A 65 8.93 -6.57 1.25
C TYR A 65 9.78 -6.46 2.53
N LEU A 66 11.03 -6.93 2.48
CA LEU A 66 11.95 -6.87 3.63
C LEU A 66 12.27 -5.42 4.05
N GLN A 67 12.39 -4.50 3.09
CA GLN A 67 12.61 -3.08 3.38
C GLN A 67 11.42 -2.47 4.10
N VAL A 68 10.20 -2.76 3.64
CA VAL A 68 8.96 -2.29 4.28
C VAL A 68 8.81 -2.90 5.67
N GLN A 69 9.10 -4.20 5.80
CA GLN A 69 9.08 -4.91 7.06
C GLN A 69 10.09 -4.35 8.07
N GLY A 70 11.35 -4.22 7.68
CA GLY A 70 12.43 -3.82 8.58
C GLY A 70 12.37 -2.35 9.00
N LYS A 71 11.73 -1.49 8.21
CA LYS A 71 11.50 -0.08 8.58
C LYS A 71 10.20 0.14 9.36
N ASP A 72 9.43 -0.92 9.55
CA ASP A 72 8.11 -0.90 10.17
C ASP A 72 7.22 0.22 9.62
N TYR A 73 7.16 0.30 8.29
CA TYR A 73 6.37 1.35 7.64
C TYR A 73 4.88 1.16 7.90
N ASN A 74 4.26 2.19 8.49
CA ASN A 74 2.82 2.29 8.60
C ASN A 74 2.15 2.48 7.24
N PRO A 75 0.95 1.91 7.02
CA PRO A 75 0.17 2.15 5.81
C PRO A 75 0.04 3.66 5.52
N PRO A 76 0.28 4.10 4.28
CA PRO A 76 0.33 5.53 3.97
C PRO A 76 -1.07 6.16 4.06
N ARG A 77 -1.12 7.43 4.50
CA ARG A 77 -2.34 8.24 4.41
C ARG A 77 -2.60 8.71 2.97
N ARG A 78 -3.85 9.07 2.68
CA ARG A 78 -4.30 9.56 1.37
C ARG A 78 -3.39 10.66 0.82
N GLU A 79 -3.04 11.67 1.62
CA GLU A 79 -2.23 12.81 1.15
C GLU A 79 -0.86 12.34 0.64
N ARG A 80 -0.27 11.36 1.34
CA ARG A 80 1.02 10.77 0.95
C ARG A 80 0.91 9.96 -0.34
N ILE A 81 -0.18 9.20 -0.50
CA ILE A 81 -0.50 8.44 -1.72
C ILE A 81 -0.63 9.39 -2.90
N LEU A 82 -1.43 10.46 -2.78
CA LEU A 82 -1.61 11.44 -3.85
C LEU A 82 -0.29 12.13 -4.23
N GLN A 83 0.54 12.48 -3.23
CA GLN A 83 1.85 13.08 -3.49
C GLN A 83 2.83 12.11 -4.18
N TRP A 84 2.73 10.81 -3.93
CA TRP A 84 3.55 9.82 -4.64
C TRP A 84 3.02 9.53 -6.04
N GLN A 85 1.70 9.44 -6.20
CA GLN A 85 1.07 9.31 -7.50
C GLN A 85 1.46 10.46 -8.43
N SER A 86 1.55 11.70 -7.96
CA SER A 86 1.95 12.83 -8.80
C SER A 86 3.38 12.76 -9.35
N GLN A 87 4.17 11.75 -8.96
CA GLN A 87 5.55 11.52 -9.39
C GLN A 87 5.68 10.34 -10.35
N GLN A 88 4.57 9.71 -10.73
CA GLN A 88 4.55 8.58 -11.67
C GLN A 88 3.32 8.64 -12.58
N ASP A 89 3.34 7.91 -13.68
CA ASP A 89 2.24 7.92 -14.65
C ASP A 89 1.04 7.09 -14.19
N PHE A 90 1.28 6.00 -13.46
CA PHE A 90 0.22 5.11 -12.99
C PHE A 90 -0.60 5.75 -11.86
N PRO A 91 -1.94 5.86 -12.00
CA PRO A 91 -2.80 6.45 -10.99
C PRO A 91 -3.06 5.46 -9.84
N ILE A 92 -2.27 5.55 -8.76
CA ILE A 92 -2.45 4.69 -7.56
C ILE A 92 -3.88 4.82 -7.03
N CYS A 93 -4.34 6.06 -6.90
CA CYS A 93 -5.67 6.48 -6.50
C CYS A 93 -6.51 6.83 -7.75
N PRO A 94 -7.38 5.92 -8.23
CA PRO A 94 -8.08 6.12 -9.49
C PRO A 94 -9.15 7.23 -9.43
N ASN A 95 -9.68 7.53 -8.24
CA ASN A 95 -10.67 8.60 -8.03
C ASN A 95 -10.09 9.69 -7.12
N ALA A 96 -9.08 10.41 -7.60
CA ALA A 96 -8.37 11.40 -6.80
C ALA A 96 -9.25 12.62 -6.40
N ASP A 97 -10.33 12.90 -7.12
CA ASP A 97 -11.22 14.03 -6.83
C ASP A 97 -12.17 13.77 -5.64
N ASP A 98 -12.43 12.50 -5.31
CA ASP A 98 -13.21 12.13 -4.14
C ASP A 98 -12.34 12.26 -2.87
N PRO A 99 -12.66 13.14 -1.91
CA PRO A 99 -11.87 13.36 -0.70
C PRO A 99 -11.70 12.11 0.17
N ASP A 100 -12.60 11.14 0.04
CA ASP A 100 -12.58 9.91 0.84
C ASP A 100 -11.84 8.75 0.15
N ALA A 101 -11.58 8.85 -1.15
CA ALA A 101 -10.94 7.76 -1.88
C ALA A 101 -9.53 7.46 -1.33
N CYS A 102 -9.07 6.22 -1.47
CA CYS A 102 -7.67 5.85 -1.15
C CYS A 102 -7.27 6.06 0.32
N ASN A 103 -8.25 6.29 1.19
CA ASN A 103 -8.08 6.25 2.64
C ASN A 103 -8.15 4.80 3.12
N VAL A 104 -6.99 4.14 3.21
CA VAL A 104 -6.90 2.73 3.60
C VAL A 104 -7.47 2.45 4.99
N TYR A 105 -7.44 3.42 5.92
CA TYR A 105 -7.92 3.25 7.29
C TYR A 105 -9.44 3.33 7.42
N LYS A 106 -10.14 3.82 6.38
CA LYS A 106 -11.60 3.90 6.34
C LYS A 106 -12.22 2.53 6.06
N ASP A 107 -11.66 1.82 5.09
CA ASP A 107 -12.27 0.60 4.55
C ASP A 107 -11.60 -0.68 5.04
N LEU A 108 -10.33 -0.59 5.49
CA LEU A 108 -9.56 -1.74 5.97
C LEU A 108 -9.39 -1.70 7.48
N GLN A 109 -9.38 -2.89 8.08
CA GLN A 109 -9.13 -3.09 9.51
C GLN A 109 -7.68 -3.54 9.68
N PHE A 110 -6.84 -2.67 10.23
CA PHE A 110 -5.45 -2.99 10.55
C PHE A 110 -5.34 -3.57 11.97
N PRO A 111 -4.23 -4.25 12.31
CA PRO A 111 -3.91 -4.58 13.69
C PRO A 111 -3.85 -3.33 14.59
N GLU A 112 -4.20 -3.47 15.87
CA GLU A 112 -4.33 -2.35 16.84
C GLU A 112 -3.02 -1.57 16.98
N GLU A 113 -1.88 -2.27 16.95
CA GLU A 113 -0.55 -1.69 17.06
C GLU A 113 -0.26 -0.61 15.99
N ILE A 114 -0.88 -0.71 14.81
CA ILE A 114 -0.71 0.27 13.73
C ILE A 114 -1.38 1.60 14.09
N TYR A 115 -2.52 1.56 14.77
CA TYR A 115 -3.20 2.77 15.22
C TYR A 115 -2.45 3.45 16.38
N GLU A 116 -1.89 2.66 17.30
CA GLU A 116 -1.07 3.16 18.42
C GLU A 116 0.21 3.87 17.95
N GLN A 117 0.87 3.34 16.92
CA GLN A 117 2.06 3.95 16.34
C GLN A 117 1.74 5.31 15.67
N ILE A 118 0.56 5.42 15.06
CA ILE A 118 0.12 6.67 14.44
C ILE A 118 -0.19 7.71 15.52
N SER A 119 -0.91 7.36 16.58
CA SER A 119 -1.25 8.31 17.66
C SER A 119 -0.01 8.84 18.36
N HIS A 120 0.95 7.98 18.71
CA HIS A 120 2.18 8.38 19.38
C HIS A 120 3.05 9.35 18.56
N TYR A 121 3.04 9.25 17.22
CA TYR A 121 3.76 10.19 16.35
C TYR A 121 3.16 11.60 16.36
N HIS A 122 1.83 11.73 16.47
CA HIS A 122 1.16 13.03 16.53
C HIS A 122 1.31 13.70 17.89
N GLU A 123 1.32 12.93 18.98
CA GLU A 123 1.58 13.46 20.33
C GLU A 123 2.99 14.07 20.44
N GLN A 124 4.03 13.40 19.94
CA GLN A 124 5.40 13.93 19.98
C GLN A 124 5.59 15.21 19.15
N LYS A 125 4.77 15.43 18.11
CA LYS A 125 4.80 16.67 17.32
C LYS A 125 3.96 17.81 17.89
N ALA A 126 2.96 17.51 18.72
CA ALA A 126 2.17 18.52 19.41
C ALA A 126 2.92 19.13 20.60
N ASP A 127 3.88 18.41 21.17
CA ASP A 127 4.75 18.83 22.28
C ASP A 127 6.12 19.41 21.85
N SER A 128 6.32 19.73 20.56
CA SER A 128 7.57 20.33 20.03
C SER A 128 7.39 21.74 19.49
#